data_AF-A0AAD7TQH8-F1
#
_entry.id   AF-A0AAD7TQH8-F1
#
_cell.length_a   1.000
_cell.length_b   1.000
_cell.length_c   1.000
_cell.angle_alpha   90.00
_cell.angle_beta   90.00
_cell.angle_gamma   90.00
#
_symmetry.space_group_name_H-M   'P 1'
#
loop_
_entity.id
_entity.type
_entity.pdbx_description
1 polymer ?
#
loop_
_entity_poly.entity_id
_entity_poly.type
_entity_poly.pdbx_seq_one_letter_code
_entity_poly.pdbx_strand_id
1 'polypeptide(L)'
;MKLMVRLGADWRLVLRWATLGGWQCVRSMRWEGEDGAARLARVGMLQEAAAAVGDNEVPFGIVKKGFVADIIATRGDFRTDFENAVDKANITFVMKGGRIYKLGGRERSQ
;
A
#
# COMPACT_ATOMS: atom_id res chain seq x y z
N MET A 1 -14.14 -0.15 0.20
CA MET A 1 -13.81 0.93 -0.77
C MET A 1 -14.92 1.21 -1.79
N LYS A 2 -15.44 0.23 -2.56
CA LYS A 2 -16.50 0.48 -3.57
C LYS A 2 -17.68 1.28 -3.01
N LEU A 3 -18.25 0.85 -1.88
CA LEU A 3 -19.36 1.54 -1.23
C LEU A 3 -19.05 3.00 -0.84
N MET A 4 -17.85 3.29 -0.34
CA MET A 4 -17.48 4.66 0.06
C MET A 4 -17.51 5.62 -1.14
N VAL A 5 -16.97 5.18 -2.28
CA VAL A 5 -16.98 5.98 -3.52
C VAL A 5 -18.40 6.11 -4.07
N ARG A 6 -19.22 5.04 -4.02
CA ARG A 6 -20.66 5.12 -4.38
C ARG A 6 -21.41 6.17 -3.57
N LEU A 7 -21.06 6.31 -2.29
CA LEU A 7 -21.67 7.29 -1.37
C LEU A 7 -21.05 8.70 -1.49
N GLY A 8 -20.17 8.94 -2.48
CA GLY A 8 -19.65 10.28 -2.80
C GLY A 8 -18.26 10.60 -2.24
N ALA A 9 -17.56 9.66 -1.61
CA ALA A 9 -16.18 9.90 -1.17
C ALA A 9 -15.22 9.99 -2.37
N ASP A 10 -14.30 10.96 -2.35
CA ASP A 10 -13.25 11.08 -3.37
C ASP A 10 -12.36 9.82 -3.38
N TRP A 11 -12.18 9.23 -4.56
CA TRP A 11 -11.48 7.95 -4.70
C TRP A 11 -10.00 8.02 -4.29
N ARG A 12 -9.34 9.18 -4.39
CA ARG A 12 -7.94 9.34 -3.98
C ARG A 12 -7.82 9.24 -2.48
N LEU A 13 -8.78 9.83 -1.75
CA LEU A 13 -8.88 9.69 -0.31
C LEU A 13 -9.16 8.24 0.09
N VAL A 14 -10.09 7.57 -0.60
CA VAL A 14 -10.41 6.16 -0.34
C VAL A 14 -9.20 5.26 -0.56
N LEU A 15 -8.42 5.44 -1.64
CA LEU A 15 -7.18 4.69 -1.86
C LEU A 15 -6.14 5.00 -0.77
N ARG A 16 -5.98 6.26 -0.38
CA ARG A 16 -5.06 6.66 0.69
C ARG A 16 -5.45 6.01 2.03
N TRP A 17 -6.73 6.01 2.39
CA TRP A 17 -7.23 5.36 3.61
C TRP A 17 -6.98 3.85 3.59
N ALA A 18 -7.18 3.20 2.46
CA ALA A 18 -6.97 1.76 2.30
C ALA A 18 -5.49 1.34 2.23
N THR A 19 -4.55 2.29 2.18
CA THR A 19 -3.12 2.03 2.00
C THR A 19 -2.31 2.72 3.10
N LEU A 20 -1.74 3.90 2.84
CA LEU A 20 -0.93 4.65 3.80
C LEU A 20 -1.68 4.95 5.11
N GLY A 21 -2.97 5.31 5.01
CA GLY A 21 -3.81 5.54 6.18
C GLY A 21 -3.96 4.30 7.04
N GLY A 22 -4.09 3.13 6.42
CA GLY A 22 -4.11 1.84 7.10
C GLY A 22 -2.82 1.60 7.91
N TRP A 23 -1.65 1.80 7.30
CA TRP A 23 -0.38 1.72 8.03
C TRP A 23 -0.32 2.72 9.18
N GLN A 24 -0.74 3.97 8.97
CA GLN A 24 -0.76 5.00 10.01
C GLN A 24 -1.63 4.59 11.22
N CYS A 25 -2.69 3.81 11.01
CA CYS A 25 -3.53 3.30 12.08
C CYS A 25 -2.93 2.11 12.86
N VAL A 26 -2.00 1.35 12.27
CA VAL A 26 -1.52 0.07 12.84
C VAL A 26 -0.01 0.05 13.13
N ARG A 27 0.71 1.13 12.83
CA ARG A 27 2.13 1.28 13.13
C ARG A 27 2.38 1.35 14.64
N SER A 28 3.58 0.94 15.05
CA SER A 28 3.97 0.99 16.47
C SER A 28 4.14 2.44 16.97
N MET A 29 4.08 2.62 18.29
CA MET A 29 4.30 3.91 18.95
C MET A 29 5.66 4.55 18.64
N ARG A 30 6.64 3.78 18.13
CA ARG A 30 7.95 4.28 17.71
C ARG A 30 7.89 5.22 16.50
N TRP A 31 6.78 5.24 15.79
CA TRP A 31 6.54 6.11 14.63
C TRP A 31 5.81 7.41 14.97
N GLU A 32 5.45 7.60 16.25
CA GLU A 32 4.78 8.80 16.74
C GLU A 32 5.79 9.87 17.19
N GLY A 33 5.31 11.11 17.28
CA GLY A 33 6.13 12.26 17.72
C GLY A 33 7.17 12.71 16.69
N GLU A 34 8.01 13.66 17.12
CA GLU A 34 9.05 14.29 16.28
C GLU A 34 10.10 13.27 15.81
N ASP A 35 10.53 12.36 16.69
CA ASP A 35 11.50 11.32 16.38
C ASP A 35 11.00 10.36 15.29
N GLY A 36 9.75 9.91 15.41
CA GLY A 36 9.10 9.06 14.42
C GLY A 36 8.98 9.74 13.06
N ALA A 37 8.63 11.03 13.05
CA ALA A 37 8.57 11.83 11.82
C ALA A 37 9.96 12.01 11.18
N ALA A 38 11.00 12.28 11.98
CA ALA A 38 12.38 12.40 11.50
C ALA A 38 12.91 11.07 10.94
N ARG A 39 12.60 9.95 11.58
CA ARG A 39 12.91 8.60 11.08
C ARG A 39 12.22 8.33 9.74
N LEU A 40 10.91 8.62 9.65
CA LEU A 40 10.14 8.43 8.41
C LEU A 40 10.65 9.28 7.25
N ALA A 41 11.12 10.50 7.52
CA ALA A 41 11.73 11.38 6.52
C ALA A 41 13.00 10.77 5.91
N ARG A 42 13.74 9.98 6.69
CA ARG A 42 15.02 9.35 6.29
C ARG A 42 14.88 7.90 5.82
N VAL A 43 13.68 7.32 5.82
CA VAL A 43 13.45 5.89 5.53
C VAL A 43 14.01 5.43 4.18
N GLY A 44 14.01 6.29 3.16
CA GLY A 44 14.59 5.98 1.85
C GLY A 44 16.13 5.89 1.82
N MET A 45 16.79 6.32 2.90
CA MET A 45 18.24 6.24 3.11
C MET A 45 18.63 5.18 4.14
N LEU A 46 17.66 4.67 4.90
CA LEU A 46 17.88 3.62 5.89
C LEU A 46 18.00 2.27 5.16
N GLN A 47 19.14 1.59 5.30
CA GLN A 47 19.32 0.20 4.87
C GLN A 47 18.82 -0.78 5.95
N GLU A 48 17.72 -0.46 6.63
CA GLU A 48 17.17 -1.35 7.64
C GLU A 48 16.62 -2.60 6.94
N ALA A 49 17.26 -3.75 7.18
CA ALA A 49 16.77 -5.02 6.67
C ALA A 49 15.43 -5.34 7.34
N ALA A 50 14.39 -5.55 6.53
CA ALA A 50 13.05 -5.92 6.99
C ALA A 50 13.01 -7.14 7.93
N ALA A 51 14.08 -7.94 7.97
CA ALA A 51 14.24 -9.13 8.80
C ALA A 51 14.48 -8.84 10.30
N ALA A 52 14.80 -7.61 10.70
CA ALA A 52 15.23 -7.28 12.07
C ALA A 52 14.18 -6.55 12.93
N VAL A 53 12.97 -6.36 12.42
CA VAL A 53 12.00 -5.43 13.00
C VAL A 53 10.64 -6.11 13.15
N GLY A 54 9.96 -5.87 14.27
CA GLY A 54 8.66 -6.49 14.61
C GLY A 54 7.52 -6.14 13.65
N ASP A 55 6.33 -6.66 13.92
CA ASP A 55 5.16 -6.45 13.06
C ASP A 55 4.88 -4.95 12.81
N ASN A 56 4.62 -4.58 11.55
CA ASN A 56 4.33 -3.22 11.06
C ASN A 56 5.46 -2.17 11.20
N GLU A 57 6.69 -2.59 11.49
CA GLU A 57 7.83 -1.69 11.63
C GLU A 57 8.41 -1.22 10.29
N VAL A 58 8.12 -1.90 9.16
CA VAL A 58 8.47 -1.37 7.84
C VAL A 58 7.28 -0.58 7.28
N PRO A 59 7.44 0.71 6.95
CA PRO A 59 6.35 1.52 6.40
C PRO A 59 5.81 0.96 5.08
N PHE A 60 4.49 0.97 4.90
CA PHE A 60 3.82 0.53 3.67
C PHE A 60 2.69 1.48 3.23
N GLY A 61 2.09 1.19 2.07
CA GLY A 61 0.90 1.89 1.61
C GLY A 61 1.15 3.12 0.73
N ILE A 62 2.39 3.38 0.32
CA ILE A 62 2.72 4.39 -0.70
C ILE A 62 3.92 3.93 -1.53
N VAL A 63 3.95 4.32 -2.80
CA VAL A 63 5.10 4.08 -3.69
C VAL A 63 6.20 5.11 -3.38
N LYS A 64 7.12 4.74 -2.49
CA LYS A 64 8.26 5.57 -2.09
C LYS A 64 9.46 4.69 -1.71
N LYS A 65 10.69 5.15 -1.95
CA LYS A 65 11.90 4.45 -1.50
C LYS A 65 11.88 4.25 0.02
N GLY A 66 12.31 3.08 0.47
CA GLY A 66 12.32 2.69 1.89
C GLY A 66 11.01 2.10 2.41
N PHE A 67 9.94 2.08 1.60
CA PHE A 67 8.68 1.43 1.95
C PHE A 67 8.66 -0.02 1.43
N VAL A 68 7.83 -0.87 2.06
CA VAL A 68 7.59 -2.24 1.59
C VAL A 68 7.17 -2.21 0.12
N ALA A 69 7.75 -3.10 -0.68
CA ALA A 69 7.39 -3.30 -2.08
C ALA A 69 6.08 -4.10 -2.21
N ASP A 70 4.99 -3.50 -1.74
CA ASP A 70 3.62 -3.97 -1.90
C ASP A 70 2.95 -3.17 -3.02
N ILE A 71 2.74 -3.81 -4.17
CA ILE A 71 2.26 -3.14 -5.38
C ILE A 71 1.11 -3.95 -5.98
N ILE A 72 0.01 -3.26 -6.27
CA ILE A 72 -1.14 -3.79 -6.99
C ILE A 72 -1.31 -2.95 -8.26
N ALA A 73 -1.42 -3.61 -9.41
CA ALA A 73 -1.74 -2.93 -10.67
C ALA A 73 -3.08 -3.42 -11.22
N THR A 74 -3.89 -2.45 -11.66
CA THR A 74 -5.17 -2.68 -12.33
C THR A 74 -5.13 -2.12 -13.75
N ARG A 75 -6.00 -2.63 -14.64
CA ARG A 75 -6.23 -2.06 -15.97
C ARG A 75 -7.40 -1.07 -16.03
N GLY A 76 -8.16 -0.92 -14.95
CA GLY A 76 -9.30 0.02 -14.92
C GLY A 76 -8.89 1.47 -14.61
N ASP A 77 -9.85 2.37 -14.71
CA ASP A 77 -9.69 3.81 -14.46
C ASP A 77 -10.43 4.24 -13.19
N PHE A 78 -9.68 4.66 -12.16
CA PHE A 78 -10.26 5.08 -10.89
C PHE A 78 -11.13 6.34 -10.97
N ARG A 79 -10.90 7.21 -11.97
CA ARG A 79 -11.62 8.49 -12.10
C ARG A 79 -13.01 8.29 -12.69
N THR A 80 -13.15 7.39 -13.64
CA THR A 80 -14.38 7.19 -14.42
C THR A 80 -15.16 5.96 -13.98
N ASP A 81 -14.48 4.91 -13.49
CA ASP A 81 -15.11 3.66 -13.04
C ASP A 81 -14.29 2.99 -11.92
N PHE A 82 -14.40 3.56 -10.72
CA PHE A 82 -13.66 3.09 -9.56
C PHE A 82 -13.95 1.62 -9.22
N GLU A 83 -15.19 1.18 -9.35
CA GLU A 83 -15.60 -0.15 -8.95
C GLU A 83 -15.00 -1.24 -9.81
N ASN A 84 -15.00 -1.02 -11.12
CA ASN A 84 -14.34 -1.91 -12.06
C ASN A 84 -12.81 -1.83 -11.87
N ALA A 85 -12.26 -0.63 -11.63
CA ALA A 85 -10.82 -0.47 -11.40
C ALA A 85 -10.29 -1.25 -10.20
N VAL A 86 -11.08 -1.42 -9.13
CA VAL A 86 -10.67 -2.23 -7.96
C VAL A 86 -11.19 -3.68 -8.02
N ASP A 87 -11.79 -4.09 -9.12
CA ASP A 87 -12.32 -5.45 -9.27
C ASP A 87 -11.19 -6.48 -9.46
N LYS A 88 -11.34 -7.67 -8.85
CA LYS A 88 -10.36 -8.78 -8.94
C LYS A 88 -10.06 -9.13 -10.41
N ALA A 89 -11.05 -9.07 -11.29
CA ALA A 89 -10.90 -9.37 -12.70
C ALA A 89 -9.94 -8.41 -13.42
N ASN A 90 -9.87 -7.15 -12.98
CA ASN A 90 -9.01 -6.12 -13.57
C ASN A 90 -7.63 -5.99 -12.91
N ILE A 91 -7.44 -6.58 -11.73
CA ILE A 91 -6.11 -6.65 -11.10
C ILE A 91 -5.22 -7.58 -11.91
N THR A 92 -4.16 -7.04 -12.52
CA THR A 92 -3.25 -7.81 -13.38
C THR A 92 -1.92 -8.12 -12.74
N PHE A 93 -1.55 -7.38 -11.69
CA PHE A 93 -0.29 -7.56 -10.97
C PHE A 93 -0.51 -7.42 -9.47
N VAL A 94 0.13 -8.31 -8.70
CA VAL A 94 0.19 -8.25 -7.25
C VAL A 94 1.60 -8.65 -6.82
N MET A 95 2.27 -7.76 -6.11
CA MET A 95 3.53 -7.98 -5.42
C MET A 95 3.31 -7.72 -3.92
N LYS A 96 3.85 -8.60 -3.08
CA LYS A 96 3.87 -8.45 -1.62
C LYS A 96 5.30 -8.64 -1.12
N GLY A 97 5.85 -7.66 -0.42
CA GLY A 97 7.21 -7.69 0.13
C GLY A 97 8.28 -7.93 -0.92
N GLY A 98 8.10 -7.45 -2.15
CA GLY A 98 9.01 -7.72 -3.27
C GLY A 98 8.78 -9.06 -4.00
N ARG A 99 7.93 -9.95 -3.48
CA ARG A 99 7.58 -11.22 -4.13
C ARG A 99 6.33 -11.06 -4.99
N ILE A 100 6.39 -11.55 -6.23
CA ILE A 100 5.26 -11.49 -7.17
C ILE A 100 4.31 -12.66 -6.94
N TYR A 101 3.03 -12.36 -6.68
CA TYR A 101 1.95 -13.33 -6.45
C TYR A 101 0.96 -13.40 -7.62
N LYS A 102 0.80 -12.32 -8.39
CA LYS A 102 -0.04 -12.29 -9.59
C LYS A 102 0.70 -11.55 -10.70
N LEU A 103 0.74 -12.12 -11.90
CA LEU A 103 1.35 -11.48 -13.07
C LEU A 103 0.51 -11.76 -14.31
N GLY A 104 0.18 -10.72 -15.08
CA GLY A 104 -0.65 -10.83 -16.27
C GLY A 104 -2.06 -11.36 -15.99
N GLY A 105 -2.60 -11.10 -14.80
CA GLY A 105 -3.93 -11.59 -14.40
C GLY A 105 -3.94 -13.00 -13.81
N ARG A 106 -2.81 -13.73 -13.85
CA ARG A 106 -2.72 -15.12 -13.35
C ARG A 106 -2.04 -15.16 -11.99
N GLU A 107 -2.68 -15.85 -11.05
CA GLU A 107 -2.08 -16.14 -9.74
C GLU A 107 -0.91 -17.12 -9.93
N ARG A 108 0.18 -16.92 -9.18
CA ARG A 108 1.31 -17.84 -9.14
C ARG A 108 1.18 -18.69 -7.88
N SER A 109 1.10 -20.00 -8.05
CA SER A 109 1.31 -20.94 -6.95
C SER A 109 2.72 -20.80 -6.42
N GLN A 110 2.85 -20.86 -5.10
CA GLN A 110 4.14 -20.82 -4.41
C GLN A 110 4.92 -22.11 -4.61
#